data_AF-A0A9E0Z7K5-F1
#
_entry.id   AF-A0A9E0Z7K5-F1
#
_cell.length_a   1.000
_cell.length_b   1.000
_cell.length_c   1.000
_cell.angle_alpha   90.00
_cell.angle_beta   90.00
_cell.angle_gamma   90.00
#
_symmetry.space_group_name_H-M   'P 1'
#
loop_
_entity.id
_entity.type
_entity.pdbx_description
1 polymer ?
#
loop_
_entity_poly.entity_id
_entity_poly.type
_entity_poly.pdbx_seq_one_letter_code
_entity_poly.pdbx_strand_id
1 'polypeptide(L)' 'MYRPMWKLKKLRPTDREMTTPLFLLRCVQLGLSMADLERLSISLINDMYAESRNDDCKYAQIATQENSDKF' A
#
# COMPACT_ATOMS: atom_id res chain seq x y z
N MET A 1 -17.64 29.81 -14.90
CA MET A 1 -17.93 28.36 -15.00
C MET A 1 -16.96 27.62 -14.10
N TYR A 2 -17.42 27.12 -12.95
CA TYR A 2 -16.56 26.45 -11.96
C TYR A 2 -16.46 24.95 -12.30
N ARG A 3 -15.24 24.45 -12.41
CA ARG A 3 -14.92 23.04 -12.68
C ARG A 3 -15.35 22.20 -11.46
N PRO A 4 -16.05 21.05 -11.61
CA PRO A 4 -16.44 20.25 -10.46
C PRO A 4 -15.18 19.68 -9.80
N MET A 5 -15.02 19.97 -8.52
CA MET A 5 -13.93 19.46 -7.68
C MET A 5 -14.19 17.96 -7.46
N TRP A 6 -13.55 17.14 -8.28
CA TRP A 6 -13.60 15.68 -8.18
C TRP A 6 -13.30 15.32 -6.73
N LYS A 7 -14.21 14.56 -6.09
CA LYS A 7 -14.07 14.09 -4.72
C LYS A 7 -12.65 13.55 -4.52
N LEU A 8 -11.80 14.32 -3.84
CA LEU A 8 -10.57 13.81 -3.25
C LEU A 8 -10.96 12.53 -2.51
N LYS A 9 -10.36 11.39 -2.88
CA LYS A 9 -10.48 10.16 -2.09
C LYS A 9 -10.14 10.58 -0.66
N LYS A 10 -11.10 10.47 0.26
CA LYS A 10 -10.83 10.68 1.69
C LYS A 10 -9.83 9.59 2.08
N LEU A 11 -8.54 9.92 2.03
CA LEU A 11 -7.52 9.12 2.68
C LEU A 11 -7.93 9.11 4.16
N ARG A 12 -8.29 7.93 4.65
CA ARG A 12 -8.52 7.76 6.09
C ARG A 12 -7.21 8.14 6.76
N PRO A 13 -7.20 9.01 7.77
CA PRO A 13 -5.98 9.28 8.50
C PRO A 13 -5.51 7.94 9.09
N THR A 14 -4.39 7.40 8.62
CA THR A 14 -3.70 6.33 9.32
C THR A 14 -2.69 6.98 10.25
N ASP A 15 -3.19 7.74 11.22
CA ASP A 15 -2.41 8.37 12.29
C ASP A 15 -2.06 7.33 13.37
N ARG A 16 -1.55 6.17 12.95
CA ARG A 16 -0.90 5.25 13.88
C ARG A 16 0.59 5.43 13.69
N GLU A 17 1.25 5.99 14.70
CA GLU A 17 2.71 6.05 14.71
C GLU A 17 3.27 4.67 14.40
N MET A 18 4.27 4.62 13.52
CA MET A 18 4.95 3.38 13.18
C MET A 18 5.78 2.92 14.36
N THR A 19 5.23 1.99 15.14
CA THR A 19 5.96 1.33 16.22
C THR A 19 6.59 0.03 15.73
N THR A 20 7.69 -0.38 16.36
CA THR A 20 8.39 -1.63 16.03
C THR A 20 7.47 -2.86 16.06
N PRO A 21 6.56 -3.05 17.05
CA PRO A 21 5.63 -4.17 17.04
C PRO A 21 4.66 -4.15 15.85
N LEU A 22 4.18 -2.96 15.46
CA LEU A 22 3.29 -2.81 14.31
C LEU A 22 4.02 -3.14 13.00
N PHE A 23 5.28 -2.71 12.87
CA PHE A 23 6.12 -3.05 11.73
C PHE A 23 6.34 -4.56 11.59
N LEU A 24 6.69 -5.24 12.69
CA LEU A 24 6.89 -6.69 12.69
C LEU A 24 5.59 -7.44 12.38
N LEU A 25 4.45 -6.98 12.90
CA LEU A 25 3.14 -7.54 12.56
C LEU A 25 2.87 -7.46 11.05
N ARG A 26 3.18 -6.32 10.42
CA ARG A 26 3.05 -6.15 8.97
C ARG A 26 3.99 -7.08 8.20
N CYS A 27 5.22 -7.28 8.67
CA CYS A 27 6.15 -8.25 8.07
C CYS A 27 5.54 -9.66 8.06
N VAL A 28 4.98 -10.10 9.19
CA VAL A 28 4.33 -11.41 9.31
C VAL A 28 3.08 -11.50 8.44
N GLN A 29 2.29 -10.43 8.33
CA GLN A 29 1.11 -10.39 7.45
C GLN A 29 1.47 -10.51 5.96
N LEU A 30 2.63 -10.00 5.57
CA LEU A 30 3.20 -10.17 4.24
C LEU A 30 3.90 -11.54 4.03
N GLY A 31 3.98 -12.37 5.08
CA GLY A 31 4.66 -13.67 5.03
C GLY A 31 6.19 -13.56 5.03
N LEU A 32 6.76 -12.43 5.46
CA LEU A 32 8.20 -12.23 5.53
C LEU A 32 8.81 -12.93 6.74
N SER A 33 9.94 -13.61 6.52
CA SER A 33 10.74 -14.22 7.56
C SER A 33 11.74 -13.22 8.15
N MET A 34 12.34 -13.55 9.30
CA MET A 34 13.35 -12.69 9.93
C MET A 34 14.57 -12.44 9.01
N ALA A 35 14.91 -13.40 8.15
CA ALA A 35 16.02 -13.27 7.20
C ALA A 35 15.73 -12.23 6.10
N ASP A 36 14.45 -12.03 5.74
CA ASP A 36 14.07 -11.06 4.71
C ASP A 36 14.28 -9.62 5.18
N LEU A 37 14.20 -9.38 6.51
CA LEU A 37 14.41 -8.07 7.11
C LEU A 37 15.88 -7.58 7.00
N GLU A 38 16.84 -8.47 6.71
CA GLU A 38 18.22 -8.06 6.45
C GLU A 38 18.40 -7.45 5.05
N ARG A 39 17.53 -7.81 4.10
CA ARG A 39 17.60 -7.38 2.69
C ARG A 39 16.65 -6.25 2.36
N LEU A 40 15.50 -6.19 3.06
CA LEU A 40 14.43 -5.25 2.77
C LEU A 40 14.46 -4.08 3.75
N SER A 41 14.32 -2.87 3.22
CA SER A 41 14.21 -1.68 4.05
C SER A 41 12.80 -1.54 4.64
N ILE A 42 12.71 -0.83 5.76
CA ILE A 42 11.42 -0.52 6.42
C ILE A 42 10.45 0.15 5.45
N SER A 43 10.94 1.06 4.59
CA SER A 43 10.13 1.77 3.60
C SER A 43 9.55 0.81 2.57
N LEU A 44 10.37 -0.10 2.02
CA LEU A 44 9.91 -1.05 1.00
C LEU A 44 8.85 -2.01 1.54
N ILE A 45 9.04 -2.51 2.77
CA ILE A 45 8.05 -3.36 3.43
C ILE A 45 6.74 -2.61 3.66
N ASN A 46 6.80 -1.33 4.03
CA ASN A 46 5.59 -0.51 4.18
C ASN A 46 4.87 -0.28 2.85
N ASP A 47 5.60 -0.09 1.76
CA ASP A 47 5.03 0.07 0.42
C ASP A 47 4.35 -1.23 -0.05
N MET A 48 5.02 -2.38 0.14
CA MET A 48 4.42 -3.70 -0.14
C MET A 48 3.17 -3.95 0.69
N TYR A 49 3.19 -3.56 1.98
CA TYR A 49 2.01 -3.67 2.84
C TYR A 49 0.86 -2.79 2.36
N ALA A 50 1.14 -1.57 1.89
CA ALA A 50 0.13 -0.69 1.31
C ALA A 50 -0.47 -1.29 0.04
N GLU A 51 0.36 -1.87 -0.84
CA GLU A 51 -0.11 -2.48 -2.08
C GLU A 51 -0.95 -3.74 -1.83
N SER A 52 -0.54 -4.59 -0.89
CA SER A 52 -1.35 -5.74 -0.46
C SER A 52 -2.73 -5.33 0.08
N ARG A 53 -2.86 -4.14 0.67
CA ARG A 53 -4.17 -3.60 1.12
C ARG A 53 -4.95 -2.94 -0.02
N ASN A 54 -4.27 -2.48 -1.06
CA ASN A 54 -4.91 -1.99 -2.28
C ASN A 54 -5.57 -3.14 -3.06
N ASP A 55 -4.96 -4.33 -3.09
CA ASP A 55 -5.53 -5.50 -3.79
C ASP A 55 -6.94 -5.88 -3.29
N ASP A 56 -7.20 -5.71 -1.99
CA ASP A 56 -8.51 -5.96 -1.37
C ASP A 56 -9.55 -4.85 -1.67
N CYS A 57 -9.14 -3.75 -2.32
CA CYS A 57 -9.99 -2.59 -2.57
C CYS A 57 -10.78 -2.75 -3.89
N LYS A 58 -12.11 -2.55 -3.81
CA LYS A 58 -12.97 -2.50 -5.00
C LYS A 58 -12.80 -1.17 -5.73
N TYR A 59 -11.94 -1.15 -6.74
CA TYR A 59 -11.79 0.00 -7.63
C TYR A 59 -12.87 0.02 -8.72
N ALA A 60 -13.25 1.22 -9.17
CA ALA A 60 -14.19 1.38 -10.28
C ALA A 60 -13.59 0.95 -11.63
N GLN A 61 -12.26 1.06 -11.75
CA GLN A 61 -11.46 0.55 -12.86
C GLN A 61 -10.23 -0.12 -12.29
N ILE A 62 -9.93 -1.32 -12.80
CA ILE A 62 -8.75 -2.10 -12.43
C ILE A 62 -7.75 -1.94 -13.56
N ALA A 63 -6.50 -1.60 -13.22
CA ALA A 63 -5.44 -1.56 -14.21
C ALA A 63 -5.16 -2.98 -14.72
N THR A 64 -5.19 -3.17 -16.03
CA THR A 64 -4.84 -4.45 -16.68
C THR A 64 -3.37 -4.43 -17.09
N GLN A 65 -2.79 -5.62 -17.33
CA GLN A 65 -1.42 -5.77 -17.84
C GLN A 65 -1.16 -4.90 -19.09
N GLU A 66 -2.13 -4.82 -20.00
CA GLU A 66 -2.04 -3.97 -21.20
C GLU A 66 -1.84 -2.48 -20.90
N ASN A 67 -2.28 -1.99 -19.74
CA ASN A 67 -2.07 -0.60 -19.35
C ASN A 67 -0.62 -0.36 -18.90
N SER A 68 0.01 -1.36 -18.28
CA SER A 68 1.41 -1.32 -17.86
C SER A 68 2.37 -1.51 -19.04
N ASP A 69 2.03 -2.38 -19.99
CA ASP A 69 2.87 -2.64 -21.18
C ASP A 69 2.92 -1.45 -22.14
N LYS A 70 2.01 -0.47 -22.00
CA LYS A 70 1.93 0.76 -22.79
C LYS A 70 2.70 1.94 -22.18
N PHE A 71 3.33 1.75 -21.02
CA PHE A 71 4.11 2.78 -20.32
C PHE A 71 5.57 2.77 -20.78
#